data_AF-A0A375HV84-F1
#
_entry.id   AF-A0A375HV84-F1
#
_cell.length_a   1.000
_cell.length_b   1.000
_cell.length_c   1.000
_cell.angle_alpha   90.00
_cell.angle_beta   90.00
_cell.angle_gamma   90.00
#
_symmetry.space_group_name_H-M   'P 1'
#
loop_
_entity.id
_entity.type
_entity.pdbx_description
1 polymer ?
#
loop_
_entity_poly.entity_id
_entity_poly.type
_entity_poly.pdbx_seq_one_letter_code
_entity_poly.pdbx_strand_id
1 'polypeptide(L)'
;MKRNGGLSTRDLEARLGVSRRLIGSLVAAGLVQPTRGLHGEHVFSFQDVVLIRTADSLHRAHIGPARILRALRHLERLKPDRHLSAVRISACSGKVSARDRHGDWIVETGQRLMDFGTQDDAGVRVMALTREASAYAAADQALAEGLRLEPVDVRGAEAAYRRAVAHYPAMLDAYLNLGCLLADQERLDEAILLYESALTVLPDEPQLHFNLGVALEDTGATQAALAAYERSIELAPGDADAHYNAARLHQELGHIQKALRHFNQYRKLDRSE
;
A
#
# COMPACT_ATOMS: atom_id res chain seq x y z
N MET A 1 5.28 6.43 25.31
CA MET A 1 5.86 5.08 25.24
C MET A 1 5.56 4.50 23.86
N LYS A 2 6.60 4.16 23.10
CA LYS A 2 6.53 3.78 21.67
C LYS A 2 5.76 2.45 21.51
N ARG A 3 4.72 2.42 20.66
CA ARG A 3 4.05 1.18 20.24
C ARG A 3 5.06 0.34 19.44
N ASN A 4 5.44 -0.83 19.95
CA ASN A 4 6.26 -1.80 19.22
C ASN A 4 5.47 -2.32 18.02
N GLY A 5 5.78 -1.83 16.82
CA GLY A 5 5.14 -2.22 15.54
C GLY A 5 5.63 -3.55 14.99
N GLY A 6 5.53 -4.63 15.78
CA GLY A 6 5.78 -5.99 15.31
C GLY A 6 4.49 -6.65 14.80
N LEU A 7 4.62 -7.58 13.85
CA LEU A 7 3.49 -8.34 13.29
C LEU A 7 3.34 -9.66 14.04
N SER A 8 2.12 -10.06 14.37
CA SER A 8 1.88 -11.38 14.98
C SER A 8 1.92 -12.50 13.94
N THR A 9 2.09 -13.75 14.38
CA THR A 9 1.96 -14.93 13.50
C THR A 9 0.63 -14.97 12.74
N ARG A 10 -0.46 -14.48 13.36
CA ARG A 10 -1.78 -14.39 12.74
C ARG A 10 -1.81 -13.31 11.67
N ASP A 11 -1.17 -12.16 11.90
CA ASP A 11 -1.08 -11.10 10.90
C ASP A 11 -0.23 -11.51 9.70
N LEU A 12 0.85 -12.27 9.93
CA LEU A 12 1.69 -12.82 8.84
C LEU A 12 0.92 -13.80 7.95
N GLU A 13 0.03 -14.60 8.53
CA GLU A 13 -0.83 -15.51 7.78
C GLU A 13 -1.94 -14.75 7.04
N ALA A 14 -2.67 -13.87 7.75
CA ALA A 14 -3.83 -13.18 7.21
C ALA A 14 -3.47 -12.10 6.18
N ARG A 15 -2.37 -11.37 6.38
CA ARG A 15 -1.97 -10.24 5.51
C ARG A 15 -0.97 -10.62 4.45
N LEU A 16 -0.11 -11.61 4.70
CA LEU A 16 0.99 -11.97 3.80
C LEU A 16 0.84 -13.40 3.23
N GLY A 17 -0.19 -14.14 3.63
CA GLY A 17 -0.47 -15.48 3.12
C GLY A 17 0.63 -16.51 3.43
N VAL A 18 1.44 -16.26 4.47
CA VAL A 18 2.58 -17.11 4.80
C VAL A 18 2.14 -18.32 5.62
N SER A 19 2.63 -19.51 5.25
CA SER A 19 2.31 -20.75 5.99
C SER A 19 2.89 -20.76 7.41
N ARG A 20 2.06 -21.04 8.42
CA ARG A 20 2.49 -21.26 9.82
C ARG A 20 3.58 -22.31 9.95
N ARG A 21 3.56 -23.34 9.12
CA ARG A 21 4.56 -24.41 9.12
C ARG A 21 5.94 -23.90 8.70
N LEU A 22 5.97 -22.99 7.73
CA LEU A 22 7.20 -22.34 7.29
C LEU A 22 7.74 -21.40 8.37
N ILE A 23 6.88 -20.57 8.97
CA ILE A 23 7.23 -19.69 10.08
C ILE A 23 7.83 -20.51 11.24
N GLY A 24 7.17 -21.59 11.65
CA GLY A 24 7.66 -22.48 12.70
C GLY A 24 9.02 -23.10 12.36
N SER A 25 9.24 -23.46 11.10
CA SER A 25 10.53 -24.03 10.64
C SER A 25 11.67 -23.01 10.66
N LEU A 26 11.38 -21.73 10.39
CA LEU A 26 12.36 -20.64 10.46
C LEU A 26 12.72 -20.30 11.91
N VAL A 27 11.71 -20.23 12.79
CA VAL A 27 11.92 -20.02 14.24
C VAL A 27 12.75 -21.17 14.83
N ALA A 28 12.38 -22.42 14.54
CA ALA A 28 13.12 -23.59 15.03
C ALA A 28 14.55 -23.67 14.48
N ALA A 29 14.80 -23.10 13.30
CA ALA A 29 16.13 -23.00 12.72
C ALA A 29 16.95 -21.82 13.26
N GLY A 30 16.39 -20.98 14.13
CA GLY A 30 17.04 -19.80 14.71
C GLY A 30 17.20 -18.62 13.74
N LEU A 31 16.64 -18.73 12.53
CA LEU A 31 16.77 -17.72 11.47
C LEU A 31 15.91 -16.47 11.73
N VAL A 32 14.83 -16.63 12.49
CA VAL A 32 14.01 -15.51 12.98
C VAL A 32 13.79 -15.66 14.48
N GLN A 33 13.75 -14.53 15.18
CA GLN A 33 13.70 -14.49 16.64
C GLN A 33 12.51 -13.67 17.12
N PRO A 34 11.29 -14.24 17.10
CA PRO A 34 10.11 -13.54 17.58
C PRO A 34 10.21 -13.24 19.08
N THR A 35 9.70 -12.07 19.44
CA THR A 35 9.46 -11.70 20.85
C THR A 35 8.08 -12.18 21.28
N ARG A 36 7.84 -12.30 22.59
CA ARG A 36 6.50 -12.60 23.11
C ARG A 36 5.71 -11.31 23.29
N GLY A 37 4.54 -11.25 22.67
CA GLY A 37 3.55 -10.19 22.85
C GLY A 37 2.77 -10.30 24.16
N LEU A 38 1.81 -9.40 24.33
CA LEU A 38 1.05 -9.23 25.58
C LEU A 38 0.21 -10.46 25.95
N HIS A 39 -0.18 -11.28 24.97
CA HIS A 39 -0.98 -12.49 25.16
C HIS A 39 -0.16 -13.76 24.85
N GLY A 40 1.17 -13.67 24.88
CA GLY A 40 2.08 -14.79 24.63
C GLY A 40 2.23 -15.17 23.15
N GLU A 41 1.67 -14.37 22.23
CA GLU A 41 1.82 -14.54 20.79
C GLU A 41 3.25 -14.20 20.33
N HIS A 42 3.70 -14.87 19.27
CA HIS A 42 4.96 -14.49 18.61
C HIS A 42 4.76 -13.19 17.84
N VAL A 43 5.52 -12.17 18.22
CA VAL A 43 5.59 -10.88 17.59
C VAL A 43 6.93 -10.76 16.88
N PHE A 44 6.88 -10.63 15.56
CA PHE A 44 8.03 -10.62 14.69
C PHE A 44 8.48 -9.20 14.42
N SER A 45 9.81 -8.98 14.45
CA SER A 45 10.37 -7.70 14.04
C SER A 45 10.22 -7.51 12.53
N PHE A 46 10.41 -6.28 12.06
CA PHE A 46 10.43 -6.00 10.62
C PHE A 46 11.46 -6.86 9.87
N GLN A 47 12.62 -7.10 10.48
CA GLN A 47 13.68 -7.93 9.87
C GLN A 47 13.24 -9.39 9.75
N ASP A 48 12.59 -9.93 10.77
CA ASP A 48 12.04 -11.29 10.75
C ASP A 48 10.96 -11.42 9.65
N VAL A 49 10.10 -10.42 9.52
CA VAL A 49 9.05 -10.40 8.49
C VAL A 49 9.64 -10.43 7.09
N VAL A 50 10.71 -9.66 6.82
CA VAL A 50 11.40 -9.67 5.53
C VAL A 50 11.98 -11.06 5.22
N LEU A 51 12.60 -11.72 6.21
CA LEU A 51 13.16 -13.05 6.02
C LEU A 51 12.09 -14.12 5.81
N ILE A 52 10.98 -14.03 6.55
CA ILE A 52 9.83 -14.92 6.44
C ILE A 52 9.21 -14.80 5.03
N ARG A 53 9.01 -13.59 4.51
CA ARG A 53 8.51 -13.38 3.15
C ARG A 53 9.46 -13.91 2.09
N THR A 54 10.77 -13.76 2.31
CA THR A 54 11.80 -14.28 1.41
C THR A 54 11.74 -15.80 1.34
N ALA A 55 11.67 -16.46 2.49
CA ALA A 55 11.52 -17.91 2.57
C ALA A 55 10.21 -18.39 1.92
N ASP A 56 9.11 -17.68 2.12
CA ASP A 56 7.81 -18.01 1.52
C ASP A 56 7.84 -17.88 -0.01
N SER A 57 8.48 -16.82 -0.52
CA SER A 57 8.69 -16.62 -1.95
C SER A 57 9.52 -17.75 -2.58
N LEU A 58 10.60 -18.19 -1.92
CA LEU A 58 11.40 -19.32 -2.38
C LEU A 58 10.58 -20.62 -2.36
N HIS A 59 9.75 -20.80 -1.35
CA HIS A 59 8.88 -21.97 -1.24
C HIS A 59 7.84 -22.00 -2.38
N ARG A 60 7.20 -20.86 -2.67
CA ARG A 60 6.29 -20.70 -3.82
C ARG A 60 6.99 -20.88 -5.17
N ALA A 61 8.28 -20.59 -5.25
CA ALA A 61 9.14 -20.91 -6.40
C ALA A 61 9.57 -22.39 -6.44
N HIS A 62 8.86 -23.28 -5.72
CA HIS A 62 9.05 -24.73 -5.73
C HIS A 62 10.42 -25.19 -5.18
N ILE A 63 11.07 -24.33 -4.39
CA ILE A 63 12.27 -24.73 -3.65
C ILE A 63 11.84 -25.46 -2.38
N GLY A 64 12.41 -26.64 -2.17
CA GLY A 64 12.10 -27.48 -1.01
C GLY A 64 12.48 -26.79 0.32
N PRO A 65 11.66 -26.88 1.39
CA PRO A 65 11.90 -26.19 2.67
C PRO A 65 13.30 -26.46 3.27
N ALA A 66 13.79 -27.70 3.18
CA ALA A 66 15.12 -28.07 3.66
C ALA A 66 16.27 -27.41 2.87
N ARG A 67 16.03 -27.05 1.60
CA ARG A 67 17.01 -26.32 0.77
C ARG A 67 16.99 -24.83 1.12
N ILE A 68 15.81 -24.25 1.30
CA ILE A 68 15.63 -22.86 1.77
C ILE A 68 16.36 -22.64 3.09
N LEU A 69 16.09 -23.49 4.09
CA LEU A 69 16.71 -23.37 5.41
C LEU A 69 18.23 -23.51 5.38
N ARG A 70 18.77 -24.39 4.53
CA ARG A 70 20.22 -24.56 4.36
C ARG A 70 20.85 -23.34 3.68
N ALA A 71 20.21 -22.81 2.64
CA ALA A 71 20.71 -21.65 1.92
C ALA A 71 20.71 -20.39 2.80
N LEU A 72 19.63 -20.13 3.54
CA LEU A 72 19.55 -18.99 4.46
C LEU A 72 20.60 -19.08 5.58
N ARG A 73 20.77 -20.26 6.21
CA ARG A 73 21.85 -20.48 7.19
C ARG A 73 23.26 -20.38 6.62
N HIS A 74 23.43 -20.70 5.35
CA HIS A 74 24.72 -20.53 4.68
C HIS A 74 25.03 -19.04 4.48
N LEU A 75 24.04 -18.26 4.03
CA LEU A 75 24.18 -16.82 3.88
C LEU A 75 24.44 -16.11 5.20
N GLU A 76 23.77 -16.52 6.28
CA GLU A 76 23.93 -15.93 7.61
C GLU A 76 25.37 -16.08 8.11
N ARG A 77 25.97 -17.27 7.89
CA ARG A 77 27.37 -17.55 8.25
C ARG A 77 28.38 -16.76 7.42
N LEU A 78 28.06 -16.45 6.17
CA LEU A 78 28.95 -15.70 5.28
C LEU A 78 28.96 -14.20 5.58
N LYS A 79 27.94 -13.68 6.27
CA LYS A 79 27.83 -12.25 6.64
C LYS A 79 27.37 -12.06 8.09
N PRO A 80 28.22 -12.40 9.07
CA PRO A 80 27.88 -12.25 10.49
C PRO A 80 27.60 -10.78 10.88
N ASP A 81 28.21 -9.82 10.19
CA ASP A 81 28.10 -8.38 10.52
C ASP A 81 26.91 -7.66 9.86
N ARG A 82 26.10 -8.36 9.05
CA ARG A 82 24.94 -7.76 8.36
C ARG A 82 23.75 -8.71 8.31
N HIS A 83 22.57 -8.19 8.63
CA HIS A 83 21.33 -8.93 8.52
C HIS A 83 21.05 -9.37 7.07
N LEU A 84 20.49 -10.58 6.92
CA LEU A 84 20.10 -11.16 5.62
C LEU A 84 19.10 -10.31 4.83
N SER A 85 18.37 -9.42 5.50
CA SER A 85 17.49 -8.43 4.88
C SER A 85 18.21 -7.48 3.92
N ALA A 86 19.53 -7.32 4.05
CA ALA A 86 20.35 -6.49 3.16
C ALA A 86 20.87 -7.23 1.91
N VAL A 87 20.57 -8.53 1.77
CA VAL A 87 21.03 -9.36 0.65
C VAL A 87 19.85 -9.70 -0.26
N ARG A 88 19.98 -9.44 -1.56
CA ARG A 88 18.97 -9.85 -2.54
C ARG A 88 19.09 -11.36 -2.77
N ILE A 89 18.08 -12.11 -2.35
CA ILE A 89 17.97 -13.57 -2.46
C ILE A 89 16.89 -13.91 -3.47
N SER A 90 17.11 -14.90 -4.33
CA SER A 90 16.19 -15.27 -5.41
C SER A 90 16.24 -16.77 -5.72
N ALA A 91 15.27 -17.24 -6.49
CA ALA A 91 15.27 -18.59 -7.03
C ALA A 91 15.77 -18.57 -8.48
N CYS A 92 16.69 -19.47 -8.83
CA CYS A 92 17.17 -19.67 -10.19
C CYS A 92 17.21 -21.17 -10.49
N SER A 93 16.39 -21.63 -11.44
CA SER A 93 16.33 -23.04 -11.87
C SER A 93 16.25 -24.05 -10.70
N GLY A 94 15.43 -23.76 -9.69
CA GLY A 94 15.25 -24.61 -8.50
C GLY A 94 16.36 -24.53 -7.44
N LYS A 95 17.31 -23.60 -7.58
CA LYS A 95 18.39 -23.31 -6.61
C LYS A 95 18.20 -21.92 -6.01
N VAL A 96 18.83 -21.66 -4.86
CA VAL A 96 18.82 -20.33 -4.23
C VAL A 96 20.01 -19.54 -4.75
N SER A 97 19.79 -18.34 -5.28
CA SER A 97 20.84 -17.40 -5.66
C SER A 97 20.85 -16.17 -4.75
N ALA A 98 22.02 -15.55 -4.62
CA ALA A 98 22.19 -14.28 -3.94
C ALA A 98 22.96 -13.29 -4.82
N ARG A 99 22.66 -12.00 -4.69
CA ARG A 99 23.35 -10.91 -5.41
C ARG A 99 24.28 -10.15 -4.49
N ASP A 100 25.51 -9.92 -4.93
CA ASP A 100 26.45 -8.98 -4.31
C ASP A 100 26.94 -7.93 -5.33
N ARG A 101 27.93 -7.11 -4.94
CA ARG A 101 28.53 -6.08 -5.80
C ARG A 101 29.22 -6.63 -7.05
N HIS A 102 29.42 -7.94 -7.12
CA HIS A 102 30.11 -8.66 -8.18
C HIS A 102 29.15 -9.59 -8.96
N GLY A 103 27.83 -9.44 -8.79
CA GLY A 103 26.80 -10.16 -9.54
C GLY A 103 26.10 -11.27 -8.76
N ASP A 104 25.38 -12.12 -9.50
CA ASP A 104 24.62 -13.22 -8.92
C ASP A 104 25.50 -14.46 -8.74
N TRP A 105 25.26 -15.20 -7.66
CA TRP A 105 25.91 -16.47 -7.39
C TRP A 105 24.94 -17.46 -6.75
N ILE A 106 25.17 -18.75 -7.00
CA ILE A 106 24.37 -19.85 -6.42
C ILE A 106 24.82 -20.06 -4.98
N VAL A 107 23.90 -19.89 -4.03
CA VAL A 107 24.18 -19.90 -2.60
C VAL A 107 24.74 -21.24 -2.14
N GLU A 108 24.25 -22.34 -2.72
CA GLU A 108 24.65 -23.68 -2.30
C GLU A 108 26.05 -24.08 -2.81
N THR A 109 26.51 -23.52 -3.93
CA THR A 109 27.76 -23.94 -4.58
C THR A 109 28.85 -22.86 -4.60
N GLY A 110 28.50 -21.59 -4.33
CA GLY A 110 29.43 -20.46 -4.47
C GLY A 110 29.70 -20.05 -5.93
N GLN A 111 29.09 -20.73 -6.89
CA GLN A 111 29.34 -20.50 -8.31
C GLN A 111 28.71 -19.19 -8.79
N ARG A 112 29.48 -18.34 -9.48
CA ARG A 112 28.98 -17.12 -10.12
C ARG A 112 28.12 -17.46 -11.34
N LEU A 113 26.98 -16.78 -11.46
CA LEU A 113 26.09 -16.87 -12.62
C LEU A 113 26.51 -15.80 -13.63
N MET A 114 26.79 -16.24 -14.86
CA MET A 114 27.07 -15.34 -15.98
C MET A 114 25.74 -14.96 -16.64
N ASP A 115 25.54 -13.67 -16.87
CA ASP A 115 24.25 -13.10 -17.30
C ASP A 115 24.07 -13.27 -18.82
N PHE A 116 23.47 -14.39 -19.25
CA PHE A 116 23.22 -14.71 -20.67
C PHE A 116 21.74 -14.96 -21.00
N GLY A 117 20.79 -14.48 -20.19
CA GLY A 117 19.36 -14.68 -20.42
C GLY A 117 18.49 -13.50 -20.00
N THR A 118 17.42 -13.23 -20.76
CA THR A 118 16.41 -12.21 -20.44
C THR A 118 15.70 -12.54 -19.13
N GLN A 119 15.64 -11.55 -18.25
CA GLN A 119 15.00 -11.59 -16.94
C GLN A 119 13.53 -11.97 -17.05
N ASP A 120 13.12 -13.17 -16.63
CA ASP A 120 11.80 -13.39 -16.04
C ASP A 120 11.70 -14.75 -15.32
N ASP A 121 11.17 -14.71 -14.09
CA ASP A 121 10.08 -15.56 -13.56
C ASP A 121 10.11 -15.86 -12.04
N ALA A 122 11.19 -15.55 -11.32
CA ALA A 122 11.18 -15.69 -9.84
C ALA A 122 11.85 -14.54 -9.08
N GLY A 123 12.61 -13.67 -9.75
CA GLY A 123 13.08 -12.40 -9.20
C GLY A 123 11.99 -11.34 -9.11
N VAL A 124 10.93 -11.47 -9.92
CA VAL A 124 9.87 -10.46 -10.09
C VAL A 124 9.10 -10.23 -8.80
N ARG A 125 8.87 -11.25 -7.95
CA ARG A 125 8.00 -11.09 -6.77
C ARG A 125 8.68 -10.41 -5.58
N VAL A 126 9.93 -10.74 -5.25
CA VAL A 126 10.70 -10.02 -4.20
C VAL A 126 11.19 -8.66 -4.72
N MET A 127 11.56 -8.54 -5.99
CA MET A 127 11.86 -7.24 -6.60
C MET A 127 10.63 -6.35 -6.69
N ALA A 128 9.44 -6.89 -6.99
CA ALA A 128 8.19 -6.13 -6.92
C ALA A 128 7.92 -5.66 -5.49
N LEU A 129 7.99 -6.52 -4.49
CA LEU A 129 7.71 -6.13 -3.10
C LEU A 129 8.74 -5.15 -2.52
N THR A 130 10.01 -5.23 -2.93
CA THR A 130 11.05 -4.27 -2.52
C THR A 130 10.99 -2.97 -3.31
N ARG A 131 10.63 -3.02 -4.60
CA ARG A 131 10.35 -1.85 -5.43
C ARG A 131 9.10 -1.12 -4.94
N GLU A 132 8.06 -1.86 -4.58
CA GLU A 132 6.80 -1.33 -4.07
C GLU A 132 6.98 -0.71 -2.69
N ALA A 133 7.73 -1.35 -1.78
CA ALA A 133 8.09 -0.74 -0.49
C ALA A 133 8.98 0.50 -0.65
N SER A 134 9.93 0.49 -1.60
CA SER A 134 10.76 1.66 -1.90
C SER A 134 9.97 2.77 -2.59
N ALA A 135 9.02 2.42 -3.44
CA ALA A 135 8.16 3.34 -4.16
C ALA A 135 7.17 4.02 -3.21
N TYR A 136 6.57 3.25 -2.30
CA TYR A 136 5.75 3.77 -1.21
C TYR A 136 6.56 4.72 -0.31
N ALA A 137 7.78 4.35 0.10
CA ALA A 137 8.62 5.22 0.91
C ALA A 137 9.00 6.53 0.21
N ALA A 138 9.28 6.48 -1.10
CA ALA A 138 9.54 7.68 -1.90
C ALA A 138 8.27 8.54 -2.06
N ALA A 139 7.10 7.90 -2.22
CA ALA A 139 5.82 8.58 -2.29
C ALA A 139 5.47 9.26 -0.96
N ASP A 140 5.67 8.59 0.17
CA ASP A 140 5.46 9.11 1.51
C ASP A 140 6.35 10.32 1.81
N GLN A 141 7.62 10.27 1.41
CA GLN A 141 8.52 11.43 1.50
C GLN A 141 8.03 12.60 0.65
N ALA A 142 7.56 12.34 -0.57
CA ALA A 142 7.03 13.37 -1.46
C ALA A 142 5.71 13.96 -0.92
N LEU A 143 4.84 13.14 -0.33
CA LEU A 143 3.61 13.58 0.32
C LEU A 143 3.91 14.48 1.52
N ALA A 144 4.82 14.07 2.39
CA ALA A 144 5.25 14.86 3.55
C ALA A 144 5.89 16.19 3.15
N GLU A 145 6.65 16.20 2.05
CA GLU A 145 7.18 17.43 1.47
C GLU A 145 6.07 18.35 0.97
N GLY A 146 5.07 17.82 0.25
CA GLY A 146 3.93 18.58 -0.25
C GLY A 146 3.15 19.26 0.87
N LEU A 147 2.83 18.51 1.93
CA LEU A 147 2.14 19.02 3.12
C LEU A 147 2.89 20.17 3.80
N ARG A 148 4.23 20.08 3.85
CA ARG A 148 5.08 21.14 4.41
C ARG A 148 5.11 22.39 3.54
N LEU A 149 5.02 22.22 2.22
CA LEU A 149 5.10 23.32 1.26
C LEU A 149 3.75 24.02 1.05
N GLU A 150 2.64 23.33 1.25
CA GLU A 150 1.29 23.85 1.01
C GLU A 150 1.04 25.28 1.54
N PRO A 151 1.39 25.64 2.78
CA PRO A 151 1.14 26.99 3.30
C PRO A 151 2.11 28.08 2.77
N VAL A 152 3.23 27.71 2.12
CA VAL A 152 4.32 28.64 1.79
C VAL A 152 4.71 28.66 0.31
N ASP A 153 4.48 27.57 -0.41
CA ASP A 153 4.80 27.38 -1.82
C ASP A 153 3.85 26.35 -2.43
N VAL A 154 2.73 26.85 -2.93
CA VAL A 154 1.66 26.04 -3.53
C VAL A 154 2.15 25.29 -4.78
N ARG A 155 3.06 25.89 -5.57
CA ARG A 155 3.62 25.23 -6.77
C ARG A 155 4.57 24.10 -6.39
N GLY A 156 5.39 24.31 -5.36
CA GLY A 156 6.23 23.27 -4.78
C GLY A 156 5.41 22.12 -4.18
N ALA A 157 4.31 22.45 -3.50
CA ALA A 157 3.37 21.46 -2.95
C ALA A 157 2.75 20.59 -4.04
N GLU A 158 2.21 21.20 -5.10
CA GLU A 158 1.66 20.49 -6.25
C GLU A 158 2.68 19.55 -6.89
N ALA A 159 3.91 20.01 -7.11
CA ALA A 159 4.98 19.21 -7.68
C ALA A 159 5.35 18.00 -6.78
N ALA A 160 5.33 18.19 -5.47
CA ALA A 160 5.60 17.12 -4.51
C ALA A 160 4.47 16.09 -4.47
N TYR A 161 3.21 16.51 -4.47
CA TYR A 161 2.09 15.58 -4.53
C TYR A 161 2.02 14.80 -5.85
N ARG A 162 2.28 15.45 -7.00
CA ARG A 162 2.37 14.76 -8.30
C ARG A 162 3.48 13.70 -8.31
N ARG A 163 4.62 13.98 -7.67
CA ARG A 163 5.67 12.99 -7.47
C ARG A 163 5.21 11.83 -6.58
N ALA A 164 4.45 12.10 -5.51
CA ALA A 164 3.92 11.06 -4.64
C ALA A 164 3.03 10.09 -5.42
N VAL A 165 2.10 10.62 -6.22
CA VAL A 165 1.24 9.83 -7.12
C VAL A 165 2.08 9.04 -8.14
N ALA A 166 3.09 9.66 -8.75
CA ALA A 166 3.95 8.98 -9.73
C ALA A 166 4.79 7.84 -9.11
N HIS A 167 5.22 8.01 -7.86
CA HIS A 167 5.96 6.97 -7.15
C HIS A 167 5.04 5.81 -6.73
N TYR A 168 3.88 6.11 -6.14
CA TYR A 168 2.95 5.09 -5.68
C TYR A 168 1.50 5.44 -6.08
N PRO A 169 1.02 4.97 -7.24
CA PRO A 169 -0.30 5.30 -7.77
C PRO A 169 -1.51 4.79 -6.96
N ALA A 170 -1.28 4.06 -5.87
CA ALA A 170 -2.31 3.61 -4.92
C ALA A 170 -2.28 4.40 -3.59
N MET A 171 -1.56 5.53 -3.53
CA MET A 171 -1.52 6.40 -2.35
C MET A 171 -2.73 7.34 -2.31
N LEU A 172 -3.80 6.95 -1.63
CA LEU A 172 -5.04 7.73 -1.52
C LEU A 172 -4.78 9.19 -1.08
N ASP A 173 -4.02 9.38 0.00
CA ASP A 173 -3.74 10.72 0.56
C ASP A 173 -3.11 11.68 -0.45
N ALA A 174 -2.28 11.16 -1.38
CA ALA A 174 -1.64 11.99 -2.40
C ALA A 174 -2.65 12.51 -3.43
N TYR A 175 -3.64 11.71 -3.81
CA TYR A 175 -4.72 12.15 -4.70
C TYR A 175 -5.67 13.11 -4.01
N LEU A 176 -6.05 12.83 -2.76
CA LEU A 176 -6.95 13.71 -2.00
C LEU A 176 -6.32 15.10 -1.84
N ASN A 177 -5.08 15.17 -1.35
CA ASN A 177 -4.40 16.44 -1.12
C ASN A 177 -4.11 17.20 -2.42
N LEU A 178 -3.66 16.50 -3.48
CA LEU A 178 -3.44 17.14 -4.78
C LEU A 178 -4.75 17.66 -5.38
N GLY A 179 -5.82 16.88 -5.32
CA GLY A 179 -7.11 17.29 -5.87
C GLY A 179 -7.72 18.47 -5.11
N CYS A 180 -7.60 18.49 -3.77
CA CYS A 180 -8.01 19.65 -2.96
C CYS A 180 -7.18 20.88 -3.35
N LEU A 181 -5.86 20.75 -3.46
CA LEU A 181 -4.97 21.84 -3.87
C LEU A 181 -5.34 22.39 -5.26
N LEU A 182 -5.71 21.52 -6.20
CA LEU A 182 -6.16 21.92 -7.54
C LEU A 182 -7.52 22.63 -7.50
N ALA A 183 -8.46 22.13 -6.69
CA ALA A 183 -9.76 22.74 -6.52
C ALA A 183 -9.66 24.14 -5.86
N ASP A 184 -8.81 24.29 -4.85
CA ASP A 184 -8.50 25.58 -4.20
C ASP A 184 -7.87 26.60 -5.16
N GLN A 185 -7.24 26.12 -6.24
CA GLN A 185 -6.72 26.94 -7.33
C GLN A 185 -7.72 27.16 -8.48
N GLU A 186 -9.00 26.80 -8.30
CA GLU A 186 -10.07 26.84 -9.30
C GLU A 186 -9.78 25.97 -10.55
N ARG A 187 -8.86 25.00 -10.45
CA ARG A 187 -8.50 24.06 -11.54
C ARG A 187 -9.35 22.79 -11.45
N LEU A 188 -10.67 22.97 -11.45
CA LEU A 188 -11.65 21.92 -11.19
C LEU A 188 -11.59 20.78 -12.21
N ASP A 189 -11.43 21.08 -13.50
CA ASP A 189 -11.32 20.07 -14.55
C ASP A 189 -10.10 19.14 -14.34
N GLU A 190 -8.97 19.69 -13.87
CA GLU A 190 -7.79 18.90 -13.55
C GLU A 190 -8.01 18.03 -12.29
N ALA A 191 -8.73 18.55 -11.30
CA ALA A 191 -9.09 17.79 -10.10
C ALA A 191 -10.03 16.62 -10.42
N ILE A 192 -11.03 16.83 -11.28
CA ILE A 192 -11.95 15.80 -11.76
C ILE A 192 -11.17 14.68 -12.46
N LEU A 193 -10.34 15.03 -13.45
CA LEU A 193 -9.52 14.04 -14.17
C LEU A 193 -8.56 13.29 -13.24
N LEU A 194 -8.01 13.98 -12.24
CA LEU A 194 -7.16 13.37 -11.24
C LEU A 194 -7.93 12.33 -10.41
N TYR A 195 -9.11 12.67 -9.89
CA TYR A 195 -9.93 11.75 -9.10
C TYR A 195 -10.47 10.58 -9.94
N GLU A 196 -10.90 10.82 -11.18
CA GLU A 196 -11.26 9.76 -12.12
C GLU A 196 -10.09 8.81 -12.36
N SER A 197 -8.87 9.34 -12.53
CA SER A 197 -7.68 8.51 -12.69
C SER A 197 -7.38 7.70 -11.42
N ALA A 198 -7.54 8.29 -10.24
CA ALA A 198 -7.34 7.62 -8.95
C ALA A 198 -8.31 6.44 -8.78
N LEU A 199 -9.57 6.62 -9.18
CA LEU A 199 -10.62 5.59 -9.14
C LEU A 199 -10.34 4.40 -10.05
N THR A 200 -9.47 4.53 -11.06
CA THR A 200 -9.03 3.36 -11.87
C THR A 200 -8.14 2.40 -11.07
N VAL A 201 -7.48 2.89 -10.01
CA VAL A 201 -6.58 2.11 -9.14
C VAL A 201 -7.24 1.82 -7.79
N LEU A 202 -8.06 2.74 -7.30
CA LEU A 202 -8.73 2.73 -6.00
C LEU A 202 -10.26 2.86 -6.17
N PRO A 203 -10.94 1.90 -6.81
CA PRO A 203 -12.34 2.04 -7.23
C PRO A 203 -13.35 2.13 -6.08
N ASP A 204 -13.00 1.58 -4.92
CA ASP A 204 -13.88 1.43 -3.76
C ASP A 204 -13.53 2.39 -2.61
N GLU A 205 -12.86 3.51 -2.89
CA GLU A 205 -12.55 4.54 -1.89
C GLU A 205 -13.65 5.62 -1.84
N PRO A 206 -14.47 5.69 -0.77
CA PRO A 206 -15.58 6.64 -0.67
C PRO A 206 -15.13 8.10 -0.78
N GLN A 207 -13.99 8.45 -0.19
CA GLN A 207 -13.47 9.82 -0.17
C GLN A 207 -13.15 10.35 -1.57
N LEU A 208 -12.70 9.48 -2.49
CA LEU A 208 -12.48 9.87 -3.89
C LEU A 208 -13.79 10.18 -4.60
N HIS A 209 -14.82 9.36 -4.39
CA HIS A 209 -16.15 9.61 -4.94
C HIS A 209 -16.77 10.88 -4.35
N PHE A 210 -16.60 11.13 -3.05
CA PHE A 210 -17.07 12.36 -2.40
C PHE A 210 -16.39 13.60 -2.98
N ASN A 211 -15.05 13.62 -3.03
CA ASN A 211 -14.31 14.77 -3.55
C ASN A 211 -14.53 14.98 -5.06
N LEU A 212 -14.69 13.89 -5.83
CA LEU A 212 -15.13 13.98 -7.23
C LEU A 212 -16.52 14.61 -7.34
N GLY A 213 -17.44 14.22 -6.44
CA GLY A 213 -18.77 14.83 -6.34
C GLY A 213 -18.70 16.33 -6.09
N VAL A 214 -17.85 16.77 -5.16
CA VAL A 214 -17.62 18.19 -4.87
C VAL A 214 -17.11 18.93 -6.11
N ALA A 215 -16.05 18.44 -6.74
CA ALA A 215 -15.47 19.10 -7.92
C ALA A 215 -16.44 19.14 -9.12
N LEU A 216 -17.20 18.06 -9.36
CA LEU A 216 -18.25 18.02 -10.40
C LEU A 216 -19.37 19.01 -10.09
N GLU A 217 -19.70 19.19 -8.83
CA GLU A 217 -20.73 20.12 -8.42
C GLU A 217 -20.30 21.57 -8.68
N ASP A 218 -19.06 21.92 -8.34
CA ASP A 218 -18.51 23.26 -8.55
C ASP A 218 -18.41 23.63 -10.04
N THR A 219 -18.33 22.65 -10.94
CA THR A 219 -18.43 22.86 -12.40
C THR A 219 -19.87 22.91 -12.92
N GLY A 220 -20.88 22.69 -12.07
CA GLY A 220 -22.30 22.68 -12.42
C GLY A 220 -22.79 21.35 -13.01
N ALA A 221 -21.98 20.28 -12.97
CA ALA A 221 -22.35 18.95 -13.44
C ALA A 221 -23.23 18.19 -12.43
N THR A 222 -24.36 18.78 -12.03
CA THR A 222 -25.24 18.35 -10.93
C THR A 222 -25.59 16.86 -10.95
N GLN A 223 -25.92 16.29 -12.12
CA GLN A 223 -26.28 14.87 -12.21
C GLN A 223 -25.08 13.94 -11.97
N ALA A 224 -23.90 14.31 -12.46
CA ALA A 224 -22.68 13.54 -12.26
C ALA A 224 -22.20 13.64 -10.80
N ALA A 225 -22.26 14.84 -10.22
CA ALA A 225 -21.97 15.07 -8.81
C ALA A 225 -22.85 14.21 -7.90
N LEU A 226 -24.16 14.19 -8.16
CA LEU A 226 -25.10 13.35 -7.42
C LEU A 226 -24.76 11.86 -7.52
N ALA A 227 -24.41 11.35 -8.70
CA ALA A 227 -24.01 9.96 -8.88
C ALA A 227 -22.73 9.63 -8.09
N ALA A 228 -21.77 10.55 -8.04
CA ALA A 228 -20.55 10.39 -7.26
C ALA A 228 -20.84 10.37 -5.74
N TYR A 229 -21.69 11.27 -5.24
CA TYR A 229 -22.12 11.23 -3.84
C TYR A 229 -22.92 9.97 -3.48
N GLU A 230 -23.83 9.53 -4.35
CA GLU A 230 -24.56 8.26 -4.16
C GLU A 230 -23.57 7.08 -4.09
N ARG A 231 -22.53 7.06 -4.92
CA ARG A 231 -21.48 6.03 -4.86
C ARG A 231 -20.64 6.09 -3.57
N SER A 232 -20.31 7.29 -3.08
CA SER A 232 -19.67 7.45 -1.76
C SER A 232 -20.55 6.86 -0.65
N ILE A 233 -21.85 7.18 -0.64
CA ILE A 233 -22.82 6.68 0.35
C ILE A 233 -22.97 5.16 0.28
N GLU A 234 -22.95 4.55 -0.91
CA GLU A 234 -22.98 3.10 -1.06
C GLU A 234 -21.78 2.42 -0.39
N LEU A 235 -20.59 3.01 -0.53
CA LEU A 235 -19.35 2.49 0.04
C LEU A 235 -19.22 2.81 1.54
N ALA A 236 -19.69 3.99 1.96
CA ALA A 236 -19.68 4.47 3.34
C ALA A 236 -21.05 5.06 3.74
N PRO A 237 -22.02 4.24 4.17
CA PRO A 237 -23.37 4.71 4.53
C PRO A 237 -23.44 5.62 5.77
N GLY A 238 -22.31 5.80 6.46
CA GLY A 238 -22.15 6.67 7.62
C GLY A 238 -21.63 8.06 7.28
N ASP A 239 -21.34 8.37 6.01
CA ASP A 239 -20.86 9.68 5.59
C ASP A 239 -22.00 10.71 5.61
N ALA A 240 -22.06 11.47 6.70
CA ALA A 240 -23.09 12.47 6.92
C ALA A 240 -23.05 13.57 5.85
N ASP A 241 -21.86 14.04 5.48
CA ASP A 241 -21.67 15.12 4.51
C ASP A 241 -22.11 14.69 3.10
N ALA A 242 -21.79 13.45 2.70
CA ALA A 242 -22.29 12.90 1.43
C ALA A 242 -23.82 12.85 1.39
N HIS A 243 -24.46 12.44 2.50
CA HIS A 243 -25.92 12.48 2.62
C HIS A 243 -26.46 13.91 2.51
N TYR A 244 -25.83 14.89 3.14
CA TYR A 244 -26.25 16.29 3.05
C TYR A 244 -26.15 16.82 1.61
N ASN A 245 -25.03 16.60 0.93
CA ASN A 245 -24.80 17.07 -0.43
C ASN A 245 -25.76 16.40 -1.43
N ALA A 246 -25.93 15.07 -1.36
CA ALA A 246 -26.91 14.36 -2.19
C ALA A 246 -28.34 14.85 -1.95
N ALA A 247 -28.71 15.17 -0.70
CA ALA A 247 -30.02 15.72 -0.38
C ALA A 247 -30.27 17.07 -1.07
N ARG A 248 -29.27 17.97 -1.02
CA ARG A 248 -29.35 19.28 -1.66
C ARG A 248 -29.48 19.15 -3.19
N LEU A 249 -28.65 18.31 -3.83
CA LEU A 249 -28.75 18.11 -5.28
C LEU A 249 -30.07 17.46 -5.69
N HIS A 250 -30.60 16.52 -4.91
CA HIS A 250 -31.94 16.00 -5.15
C HIS A 250 -33.02 17.07 -5.01
N GLN A 251 -32.88 18.02 -4.08
CA GLN A 251 -33.83 19.13 -3.94
C GLN A 251 -33.78 20.06 -5.15
N GLU A 252 -32.57 20.41 -5.62
CA GLU A 252 -32.37 21.21 -6.84
C GLU A 252 -32.97 20.54 -8.07
N LEU A 253 -32.87 19.22 -8.18
CA LEU A 253 -33.48 18.42 -9.25
C LEU A 253 -34.99 18.15 -9.06
N GLY A 254 -35.60 18.61 -7.96
CA GLY A 254 -37.02 18.40 -7.66
C GLY A 254 -37.37 16.98 -7.17
N HIS A 255 -36.40 16.15 -6.84
CA HIS A 255 -36.58 14.81 -6.28
C HIS A 255 -36.88 14.84 -4.76
N ILE A 256 -37.96 15.51 -4.36
CA ILE A 256 -38.28 15.84 -2.96
C ILE A 256 -38.26 14.63 -2.02
N GLN A 257 -38.81 13.48 -2.45
CA GLN A 257 -38.86 12.27 -1.63
C GLN A 257 -37.47 11.63 -1.39
N LYS A 258 -36.53 11.80 -2.32
CA LYS A 258 -35.15 11.35 -2.12
C LYS A 258 -34.41 12.33 -1.23
N ALA A 259 -34.54 13.64 -1.48
CA ALA A 259 -33.95 14.68 -0.65
C ALA A 259 -34.31 14.52 0.84
N LEU A 260 -35.59 14.34 1.16
CA LEU A 260 -36.05 14.11 2.54
C LEU A 260 -35.42 12.87 3.20
N ARG A 261 -35.25 11.78 2.44
CA ARG A 261 -34.60 10.56 2.94
C ARG A 261 -33.15 10.84 3.33
N HIS A 262 -32.39 11.48 2.45
CA HIS A 262 -30.99 11.82 2.73
C HIS A 262 -30.86 12.84 3.86
N PHE A 263 -31.69 13.89 3.94
CA PHE A 263 -31.67 14.83 5.06
C PHE A 263 -31.99 14.17 6.41
N ASN A 264 -32.94 13.24 6.45
CA ASN A 264 -33.26 12.51 7.67
C ASN A 264 -32.08 11.63 8.11
N GLN A 265 -31.38 11.01 7.16
CA GLN A 265 -30.20 10.21 7.43
C GLN A 265 -29.02 11.08 7.91
N TYR A 266 -28.74 12.20 7.25
CA TYR A 266 -27.76 13.20 7.70
C TYR A 266 -28.00 13.61 9.16
N ARG A 267 -29.23 14.03 9.49
CA ARG A 267 -29.61 14.42 10.86
C ARG A 267 -29.48 13.31 11.88
N LYS A 268 -29.61 12.05 11.46
CA LYS A 268 -29.44 10.89 12.33
C LYS A 268 -27.95 10.66 12.64
N LEU A 269 -27.09 10.81 11.63
CA LEU A 269 -25.65 10.63 11.73
C LEU A 269 -24.99 11.78 12.52
N ASP A 270 -25.35 13.03 12.24
CA ASP A 270 -24.86 14.24 12.92
C ASP A 270 -25.15 14.24 14.43
N ARG A 271 -26.27 13.62 14.85
CA ARG A 271 -26.63 13.48 16.27
C ARG A 271 -25.91 12.35 16.99
N SER A 272 -25.19 11.50 16.27
CA SER A 272 -24.52 10.31 16.81
C SER A 272 -23.02 10.45 17.01
N GLU A 273 -22.45 11.60 16.61
CA GLU A 273 -21.06 12.01 16.89
C GLU A 273 -20.96 12.90 18.13
#